data_AF-A0A6N8UEM2-F1
#
_entry.id   AF-A0A6N8UEM2-F1
#
_cell.length_a   1.000
_cell.length_b   1.000
_cell.length_c   1.000
_cell.angle_alpha   90.00
_cell.angle_beta   90.00
_cell.angle_gamma   90.00
#
_symmetry.space_group_name_H-M   'P 1'
#
loop_
_entity.id
_entity.type
_entity.pdbx_description
1 polymer ?
#
loop_
_entity_poly.entity_id
_entity_poly.type
_entity_poly.pdbx_seq_one_letter_code
_entity_poly.pdbx_strand_id
1 'polypeptide(L)'
;MIKGEWSTVEDLRYTYVIIKTWDSRRLIVPMKYLIEETIENWSHSKMNTSSGIYFSVDYTADVEAIREHFKKLVNDHPLWNKQKEPKVLVTNSGEDTITIRCVVSSDTPNNAWEMECDIREKILVFLNKHKEMLPRERHIIYSAQNKSEG
;
A
#
# COMPACT_ATOMS: atom_id res chain seq x y z
N MET A 1 2.97 -7.16 15.74
CA MET A 1 2.37 -5.90 16.23
C MET A 1 1.91 -6.10 17.67
N ILE A 2 1.99 -5.06 18.51
CA ILE A 2 1.51 -5.12 19.91
C ILE A 2 0.59 -3.92 20.12
N LYS A 3 -0.65 -4.17 20.59
CA LYS A 3 -1.71 -3.16 20.75
C LYS A 3 -1.98 -2.28 19.50
N GLY A 4 -1.87 -2.88 18.32
CA GLY A 4 -2.09 -2.18 17.04
C GLY A 4 -0.92 -1.30 16.57
N GLU A 5 0.19 -1.25 17.30
CA GLU A 5 1.40 -0.54 16.86
C GLU A 5 2.42 -1.51 16.23
N TRP A 6 3.12 -1.02 15.21
CA TRP A 6 4.31 -1.68 14.67
C TRP A 6 5.45 -1.62 15.69
N SER A 7 5.98 -2.79 16.03
CA SER A 7 7.00 -2.92 17.07
C SER A 7 7.87 -4.14 16.80
N THR A 8 9.14 -4.05 17.20
CA THR A 8 10.13 -5.13 17.09
C THR A 8 10.53 -5.60 18.49
N VAL A 9 10.62 -6.91 18.70
CA VAL A 9 11.15 -7.47 19.95
C VAL A 9 12.68 -7.36 19.95
N GLU A 10 13.25 -6.65 20.93
CA GLU A 10 14.71 -6.50 21.09
C GLU A 10 15.29 -7.55 22.06
N ASP A 11 14.57 -7.90 23.13
CA ASP A 11 15.01 -8.88 24.13
C ASP A 11 13.82 -9.62 24.76
N LEU A 12 13.95 -10.93 24.98
CA LEU A 12 12.91 -11.78 25.56
C LEU A 12 13.44 -12.43 26.85
N ARG A 13 12.83 -12.09 27.99
CA ARG A 13 13.16 -12.66 29.31
C ARG A 13 11.97 -13.40 29.90
N TYR A 14 12.20 -14.13 30.98
CA TYR A 14 11.14 -14.87 31.66
C TYR A 14 10.02 -13.97 32.21
N THR A 15 10.37 -12.79 32.75
CA THR A 15 9.41 -11.90 33.42
C THR A 15 8.94 -10.73 32.55
N TYR A 16 9.68 -10.39 31.49
CA TYR A 16 9.37 -9.26 30.62
C TYR A 16 9.94 -9.44 29.21
N VAL A 17 9.43 -8.64 28.27
CA VAL A 17 10.02 -8.43 26.95
C VAL A 17 10.40 -6.95 26.82
N ILE A 18 11.46 -6.67 26.07
CA ILE A 18 11.79 -5.32 25.60
C ILE A 18 11.32 -5.20 24.16
N ILE A 19 10.43 -4.25 23.91
CA ILE A 19 9.86 -3.96 22.60
C ILE A 19 10.29 -2.57 22.17
N LYS A 20 10.81 -2.45 20.94
CA LYS A 20 11.06 -1.17 20.28
C LYS A 20 9.85 -0.79 19.44
N THR A 21 9.27 0.38 19.71
CA THR A 21 8.21 0.98 18.90
C THR A 21 8.78 1.65 17.65
N TRP A 22 7.91 1.97 16.68
CA TRP A 22 8.29 2.66 15.45
C TRP A 22 8.94 4.04 15.70
N ASP A 23 8.54 4.75 16.76
CA ASP A 23 9.12 6.03 17.18
C ASP A 23 10.37 5.88 18.09
N SER A 24 10.98 4.69 18.09
CA SER A 24 12.23 4.37 18.80
C SER A 24 12.17 4.38 20.33
N ARG A 25 10.97 4.41 20.95
CA ARG A 25 10.81 4.15 22.38
C ARG A 25 11.01 2.67 22.70
N ARG A 26 11.47 2.37 23.92
CA ARG A 26 11.55 1.01 24.46
C ARG A 26 10.45 0.81 25.48
N LEU A 27 9.59 -0.16 25.24
CA LEU A 27 8.56 -0.60 26.18
C LEU A 27 9.05 -1.86 26.88
N ILE A 28 9.09 -1.83 28.22
CA ILE A 28 9.29 -3.02 29.03
C ILE A 28 7.90 -3.57 29.34
N VAL A 29 7.55 -4.69 28.72
CA VAL A 29 6.21 -5.28 28.86
C VAL A 29 6.31 -6.56 29.69
N PRO A 30 5.64 -6.63 30.87
CA PRO A 30 5.62 -7.85 31.67
C PRO A 30 4.99 -9.02 30.92
N MET A 31 5.57 -10.22 31.07
CA MET A 31 5.17 -11.41 30.32
C MET A 31 3.68 -11.77 30.48
N LYS A 32 3.10 -11.49 31.66
CA LYS A 32 1.67 -11.71 31.95
C LYS A 32 0.75 -11.06 30.91
N TYR A 33 1.11 -9.90 30.36
CA TYR A 33 0.29 -9.19 29.37
C TYR A 33 0.41 -9.73 27.94
N LEU A 34 1.38 -10.61 27.67
CA LEU A 34 1.56 -11.21 26.34
C LEU A 34 0.88 -12.57 26.19
N ILE A 35 0.68 -13.28 27.31
CA ILE A 35 0.10 -14.63 27.31
C ILE A 35 -1.41 -14.61 27.00
N GLU A 36 -2.08 -13.50 27.28
CA GLU A 36 -3.53 -13.35 27.11
C GLU A 36 -3.94 -12.80 25.72
N GLU A 37 -2.99 -12.32 24.92
CA GLU A 37 -3.25 -11.62 23.64
C GLU A 37 -2.72 -12.40 22.42
N THR A 38 -3.42 -12.33 21.29
CA THR A 38 -2.92 -12.94 20.03
C THR A 38 -1.82 -12.07 19.42
N ILE A 39 -0.61 -12.61 19.30
CA ILE A 39 0.54 -11.88 18.74
C ILE A 39 0.76 -12.29 17.28
N GLU A 40 0.65 -11.33 16.37
CA GLU A 40 1.13 -11.51 15.01
C GLU A 40 2.66 -11.41 14.97
N ASN A 41 3.31 -12.58 14.88
CA ASN A 41 4.75 -12.67 14.71
C ASN A 41 5.10 -12.61 13.22
N TRP A 42 5.46 -11.41 12.79
CA TRP A 42 5.88 -11.18 11.42
C TRP A 42 7.25 -11.79 11.12
N SER A 43 8.13 -12.02 12.11
CA SER A 43 9.54 -12.42 11.93
C SER A 43 9.84 -13.93 11.93
N HIS A 44 8.84 -14.81 12.14
CA HIS A 44 9.11 -16.23 12.45
C HIS A 44 9.22 -17.16 11.23
N SER A 45 8.66 -16.82 10.07
CA SER A 45 8.73 -17.70 8.88
C SER A 45 9.73 -17.15 7.86
N LYS A 46 10.25 -17.99 6.96
CA LYS A 46 11.10 -17.54 5.84
C LYS A 46 10.27 -16.58 4.97
N MET A 47 10.37 -15.27 5.23
CA MET A 47 9.33 -14.31 4.86
C MET A 47 9.47 -13.82 3.43
N ASN A 48 8.55 -14.30 2.60
CA ASN A 48 8.06 -13.47 1.51
C ASN A 48 6.99 -12.55 2.05
N THR A 49 7.37 -11.35 2.42
CA THR A 49 6.37 -10.33 2.76
C THR A 49 5.86 -9.71 1.46
N SER A 50 4.54 -9.62 1.34
CA SER A 50 3.89 -8.89 0.26
C SER A 50 3.18 -7.68 0.83
N SER A 51 3.39 -6.52 0.22
CA SER A 51 2.71 -5.27 0.57
C SER A 51 1.85 -4.78 -0.60
N GLY A 52 0.86 -3.94 -0.30
CA GLY A 52 -0.13 -3.46 -1.25
C GLY A 52 -0.21 -1.94 -1.25
N ILE A 53 0.06 -1.32 -2.40
CA ILE A 53 -0.07 0.11 -2.63
C ILE A 53 -1.42 0.36 -3.31
N TYR A 54 -2.18 1.34 -2.83
CA TYR A 54 -3.51 1.65 -3.35
C TYR A 54 -3.56 3.07 -3.94
N PHE A 55 -4.20 3.20 -5.10
CA PHE A 55 -4.46 4.47 -5.76
C PHE A 55 -5.92 4.55 -6.21
N SER A 56 -6.53 5.72 -6.07
CA SER A 56 -7.78 6.05 -6.75
C SER A 56 -7.45 6.80 -8.02
N VAL A 57 -7.95 6.32 -9.15
CA VAL A 57 -7.73 6.93 -10.48
C VAL A 57 -9.07 7.11 -11.21
N ASP A 58 -9.08 7.99 -12.20
CA ASP A 58 -10.24 8.24 -13.04
C ASP A 58 -10.64 6.97 -13.83
N TYR A 59 -11.93 6.83 -14.16
CA TYR A 59 -12.41 5.74 -15.01
C TYR A 59 -11.78 5.69 -16.41
N THR A 60 -11.22 6.80 -16.89
CA THR A 60 -10.50 6.86 -18.16
C THR A 60 -9.02 6.47 -18.06
N ALA A 61 -8.54 6.13 -16.86
CA ALA A 61 -7.15 5.77 -16.67
C ALA A 61 -6.75 4.54 -17.50
N ASP A 62 -5.64 4.65 -18.22
CA ASP A 62 -5.04 3.50 -18.91
C ASP A 62 -4.38 2.59 -17.88
N VAL A 63 -5.15 1.62 -17.39
CA VAL A 63 -4.68 0.66 -16.41
C VAL A 63 -3.50 -0.14 -16.95
N GLU A 64 -3.45 -0.43 -18.25
CA GLU A 64 -2.36 -1.22 -18.83
C GLU A 64 -1.05 -0.44 -18.83
N ALA A 65 -1.08 0.84 -19.18
CA ALA A 65 0.09 1.72 -19.03
C ALA A 65 0.59 1.77 -17.57
N ILE A 66 -0.32 1.81 -16.59
CA ILE A 66 0.03 1.73 -15.17
C ILE A 66 0.68 0.37 -14.83
N ARG A 67 0.15 -0.74 -15.36
CA ARG A 67 0.74 -2.09 -15.15
C ARG A 67 2.16 -2.15 -15.67
N GLU A 68 2.38 -1.70 -16.90
CA GLU A 68 3.69 -1.72 -17.54
C GLU A 68 4.69 -0.85 -16.77
N HIS A 69 4.29 0.37 -16.38
CA HIS A 69 5.15 1.28 -15.64
C HIS A 69 5.50 0.70 -14.26
N PHE A 70 4.51 0.20 -13.51
CA PHE A 70 4.74 -0.44 -12.22
C PHE A 70 5.66 -1.66 -12.33
N LYS A 71 5.46 -2.51 -13.34
CA LYS A 71 6.31 -3.69 -13.56
C LYS A 71 7.77 -3.30 -13.80
N LYS A 72 8.02 -2.24 -14.59
CA LYS A 72 9.37 -1.69 -14.78
C LYS A 72 9.97 -1.21 -13.46
N LEU A 73 9.23 -0.40 -12.70
CA LEU A 73 9.67 0.10 -11.40
C LEU A 73 10.06 -1.02 -10.43
N VAL A 74 9.25 -2.08 -10.34
CA VAL A 74 9.51 -3.21 -9.46
C VAL A 74 10.71 -4.03 -9.92
N ASN A 75 10.83 -4.28 -11.23
CA ASN A 75 11.94 -5.05 -11.79
C ASN A 75 13.30 -4.38 -11.53
N ASP A 76 13.34 -3.05 -11.50
CA ASP A 76 14.54 -2.26 -11.28
C ASP A 76 14.79 -1.95 -9.78
N HIS A 77 13.89 -2.37 -8.88
CA HIS A 77 13.96 -2.01 -7.47
C HIS A 77 14.92 -2.93 -6.69
N PRO A 78 15.89 -2.39 -5.91
CA PRO A 78 16.90 -3.19 -5.22
C PRO A 78 16.33 -4.10 -4.13
N LEU A 79 15.19 -3.73 -3.54
CA LEU A 79 14.52 -4.50 -2.48
C LEU A 79 13.56 -5.58 -3.01
N TRP A 80 13.40 -5.73 -4.34
CA TRP A 80 12.52 -6.75 -4.88
C TRP A 80 13.18 -8.13 -4.84
N ASN A 81 12.54 -9.08 -4.18
CA ASN A 81 13.12 -10.41 -3.97
C ASN A 81 12.78 -11.44 -5.05
N LYS A 82 12.05 -11.05 -6.10
CA LYS A 82 11.69 -11.88 -7.26
C LYS A 82 10.89 -13.16 -6.94
N GLN A 83 10.45 -13.33 -5.69
CA GLN A 83 9.71 -14.52 -5.30
C GLN A 83 8.24 -14.46 -5.73
N LYS A 84 7.68 -13.26 -5.85
CA LYS A 84 6.35 -13.03 -6.43
C LYS A 84 6.44 -11.97 -7.51
N GLU A 85 5.73 -12.22 -8.60
CA GLU A 85 5.60 -11.22 -9.66
C GLU A 85 4.80 -10.00 -9.17
N PRO A 86 5.20 -8.78 -9.59
CA PRO A 86 4.41 -7.59 -9.40
C PRO A 86 3.01 -7.76 -10.02
N LYS A 87 1.97 -7.38 -9.28
CA LYS A 87 0.58 -7.44 -9.77
C LYS A 87 -0.11 -6.11 -9.57
N VAL A 88 -0.89 -5.71 -10.59
CA VAL A 88 -1.76 -4.53 -10.54
C VAL A 88 -3.18 -4.99 -10.83
N LEU A 89 -4.07 -4.77 -9.87
CA LEU A 89 -5.48 -5.18 -9.91
C LEU A 89 -6.38 -3.97 -9.73
N VAL A 90 -7.47 -3.88 -10.49
CA VAL A 90 -8.58 -2.98 -10.16
C VAL A 90 -9.41 -3.71 -9.10
N THR A 91 -9.45 -3.18 -7.88
CA THR A 91 -10.11 -3.84 -6.74
C THR A 91 -11.47 -3.26 -6.40
N ASN A 92 -11.77 -2.06 -6.88
CA ASN A 92 -13.06 -1.41 -6.66
C ASN A 92 -13.40 -0.49 -7.83
N SER A 93 -14.71 -0.35 -8.10
CA SER A 93 -15.29 0.59 -9.06
C SER A 93 -16.29 1.45 -8.31
N GLY A 94 -15.82 2.58 -7.77
CA GLY A 94 -16.63 3.51 -6.97
C GLY A 94 -17.43 4.48 -7.85
N GLU A 95 -18.14 5.43 -7.25
CA GLU A 95 -19.01 6.35 -8.02
C GLU A 95 -18.20 7.18 -9.04
N ASP A 96 -17.08 7.77 -8.63
CA ASP A 96 -16.30 8.67 -9.49
C ASP A 96 -14.95 8.10 -9.97
N THR A 97 -14.41 7.11 -9.26
CA THR A 97 -13.06 6.57 -9.45
C THR A 97 -13.01 5.05 -9.38
N ILE A 98 -11.97 4.46 -9.96
CA ILE A 98 -11.60 3.07 -9.74
C ILE A 98 -10.43 3.01 -8.74
N THR A 99 -10.39 1.96 -7.92
CA THR A 99 -9.26 1.71 -7.01
C THR A 99 -8.33 0.68 -7.62
N ILE A 100 -7.07 1.06 -7.81
CA ILE A 100 -5.99 0.19 -8.24
C ILE A 100 -5.17 -0.24 -7.04
N ARG A 101 -4.90 -1.55 -6.94
CA ARG A 101 -4.00 -2.17 -5.98
C ARG A 101 -2.76 -2.72 -6.70
N CYS A 102 -1.60 -2.18 -6.36
CA CYS A 102 -0.30 -2.66 -6.78
C CYS A 102 0.32 -3.52 -5.68
N VAL A 103 0.84 -4.70 -6.00
CA VAL A 103 1.39 -5.66 -5.02
C VAL A 103 2.85 -5.90 -5.31
N VAL A 104 3.70 -5.76 -4.29
CA VAL A 104 5.14 -6.02 -4.35
C VAL A 104 5.53 -7.07 -3.32
N SER A 105 6.72 -7.67 -3.48
CA SER A 105 7.28 -8.60 -2.50
C SER A 105 8.73 -8.27 -2.14
N SER A 106 9.08 -8.50 -0.89
CA SER A 106 10.44 -8.36 -0.39
C SER A 106 10.74 -9.41 0.70
N ASP A 107 12.00 -9.50 1.08
CA ASP A 107 12.53 -10.50 2.02
C ASP A 107 12.19 -10.22 3.48
N THR A 108 11.84 -8.97 3.80
CA THR A 108 11.43 -8.56 5.14
C THR A 108 10.26 -7.57 5.05
N PRO A 109 9.49 -7.37 6.14
CA PRO A 109 8.36 -6.45 6.14
C PRO A 109 8.82 -5.00 6.07
N ASN A 110 9.97 -4.68 6.69
CA ASN A 110 10.57 -3.36 6.60
C ASN A 110 10.98 -3.04 5.15
N ASN A 111 11.64 -3.97 4.47
CA ASN A 111 12.01 -3.77 3.07
C ASN A 111 10.77 -3.68 2.17
N ALA A 112 9.73 -4.48 2.44
CA ALA A 112 8.48 -4.42 1.70
C ALA A 112 7.75 -3.08 1.89
N TRP A 113 7.83 -2.49 3.10
CA TRP A 113 7.28 -1.17 3.41
C TRP A 113 8.09 -0.04 2.76
N GLU A 114 9.42 -0.08 2.84
CA GLU A 114 10.30 0.89 2.17
C GLU A 114 10.08 0.88 0.65
N MET A 115 10.03 -0.31 0.05
CA MET A 115 9.75 -0.48 -1.38
C MET A 115 8.34 0.02 -1.75
N GLU A 116 7.34 -0.21 -0.90
CA GLU A 116 6.00 0.33 -1.08
C GLU A 116 6.00 1.88 -1.09
N CYS A 117 6.74 2.51 -0.17
CA CYS A 117 6.87 3.97 -0.12
C CYS A 117 7.54 4.54 -1.38
N ASP A 118 8.70 4.01 -1.77
CA ASP A 118 9.43 4.47 -2.96
C ASP A 118 8.62 4.29 -4.25
N ILE A 119 8.01 3.12 -4.43
CA ILE A 119 7.18 2.87 -5.61
C ILE A 119 5.94 3.77 -5.62
N ARG A 120 5.35 4.06 -4.44
CA ARG A 120 4.21 4.98 -4.37
C ARG A 120 4.58 6.35 -4.91
N GLU A 121 5.71 6.91 -4.48
CA GLU A 121 6.19 8.20 -4.95
C GLU A 121 6.44 8.19 -6.46
N LYS A 122 7.07 7.14 -6.99
CA LYS A 122 7.36 7.01 -8.43
C LYS A 122 6.09 6.86 -9.28
N ILE A 123 5.09 6.10 -8.81
CA ILE A 123 3.79 6.02 -9.49
C ILE A 123 3.08 7.37 -9.46
N LEU A 124 3.12 8.12 -8.35
CA LEU A 124 2.53 9.46 -8.30
C LEU A 124 3.16 10.40 -9.34
N VAL A 125 4.48 10.33 -9.53
CA VAL A 125 5.17 11.08 -10.60
C VAL A 125 4.67 10.67 -11.99
N PHE A 126 4.45 9.37 -12.22
CA PHE A 126 3.89 8.87 -13.48
C PHE A 126 2.46 9.37 -13.69
N LEU A 127 1.57 9.21 -12.71
CA LEU A 127 0.19 9.67 -12.78
C LEU A 127 0.09 11.19 -12.98
N ASN A 128 0.98 11.98 -12.38
CA ASN A 128 1.00 13.42 -12.56
C ASN A 128 1.41 13.85 -13.99
N LYS A 129 2.18 13.02 -14.71
CA LYS A 129 2.45 13.23 -16.15
C LYS A 129 1.23 12.91 -17.02
N HIS A 130 0.33 12.07 -16.51
CA HIS A 130 -0.91 11.61 -17.13
C HIS A 130 -2.13 12.17 -16.39
N LYS A 131 -2.27 13.49 -16.37
CA LYS A 131 -3.29 14.20 -15.56
C LYS A 131 -4.72 13.73 -15.85
N GLU A 132 -4.98 13.23 -17.05
CA GLU A 132 -6.25 12.63 -17.46
C GLU A 132 -6.64 11.41 -16.62
N MET A 133 -5.67 10.72 -16.03
CA MET A 133 -5.87 9.55 -15.16
C MET A 133 -6.16 9.93 -13.72
N LEU A 134 -5.95 11.19 -13.33
CA LEU A 134 -6.20 11.64 -11.97
C LEU A 134 -7.71 11.82 -11.74
N PRO A 135 -8.22 11.48 -10.54
CA PRO A 135 -9.61 11.72 -10.18
C PRO A 135 -10.05 13.16 -10.48
N ARG A 136 -11.24 13.30 -11.06
CA ARG A 136 -11.87 14.58 -11.38
C ARG A 136 -13.37 14.51 -11.18
N GLU A 137 -13.96 15.66 -10.90
CA GLU A 137 -15.41 15.79 -10.88
C GLU A 137 -15.97 15.85 -12.30
N ARG A 138 -17.09 15.14 -12.53
CA ARG A 138 -17.84 15.18 -13.79
C ARG A 138 -19.16 15.91 -13.57
N HIS A 139 -19.33 17.03 -14.24
CA HIS A 139 -20.57 17.82 -14.20
C HIS A 139 -21.31 17.66 -15.53
N ILE A 140 -22.54 17.13 -15.49
CA ILE A 140 -23.42 17.08 -16.66
C ILE A 140 -24.26 18.36 -16.66
N ILE A 141 -23.97 19.26 -17.60
CA ILE A 141 -24.74 20.51 -17.75
C ILE A 141 -25.82 20.27 -18.79
N TYR A 142 -27.08 20.31 -18.37
CA TYR A 142 -28.22 20.31 -19.28
C TYR A 142 -28.49 21.76 -19.73
N SER A 143 -28.31 22.05 -21.02
CA SER A 143 -28.78 23.29 -21.61
C SER A 143 -30.29 23.24 -21.78
N ALA A 144 -31.03 24.18 -21.20
CA ALA A 144 -32.47 24.31 -21.44
C ALA A 144 -32.72 24.55 -22.94
N GLN A 145 -33.47 23.64 -23.58
CA GLN A 145 -34.01 23.90 -24.92
C GLN A 145 -35.01 25.05 -24.81
N ASN A 146 -34.72 26.17 -25.46
CA ASN A 146 -35.71 27.21 -25.68
C ASN A 146 -36.87 26.58 -26.45
N LYS A 147 -38.02 26.43 -25.78
CA LYS A 147 -39.31 26.22 -26.47
C LYS A 147 -39.51 27.43 -27.37
N SER A 148 -39.18 27.30 -28.64
CA SER A 148 -39.66 28.20 -29.68
C SER A 148 -41.17 28.01 -29.76
N GLU A 149 -41.90 29.00 -29.25
CA GLU A 149 -43.32 29.19 -29.51
C GLU A 149 -43.55 29.24 -31.03
N GLY A 150 -44.60 28.54 -31.48
CA GLY A 150 -45.05 28.47 -32.87
C GLY A 150 -46.23 27.52 -32.98
#